data_AF-A0A2T3MP74-F1
#
_entry.id   AF-A0A2T3MP74-F1
#
_cell.length_a   1.000
_cell.length_b   1.000
_cell.length_c   1.000
_cell.angle_alpha   90.00
_cell.angle_beta   90.00
_cell.angle_gamma   90.00
#
_symmetry.space_group_name_H-M   'P 1'
#
loop_
_entity.id
_entity.type
_entity.pdbx_description
1 polymer ?
#
loop_
_entity_poly.entity_id
_entity_poly.type
_entity_poly.pdbx_seq_one_letter_code
_entity_poly.pdbx_strand_id
1 'polypeptide(L)'
;MVIDGLLIFGLILFIYVGVASLAWVNAKRRNALYWSDICLPIVLLLVWTGLVSVGYGHQSLSHLIEIPILLMVSVIFLYVRVFIVDRYREQSKQNSYIVLGLGVFFVLLLRTFMPFLAE
;
A
#
# COMPACT_ATOMS: atom_id res chain seq x y z
N MET A 1 -16.48 20.39 3.72
CA MET A 1 -15.22 20.10 2.99
C MET A 1 -14.24 19.24 3.79
N VAL A 2 -13.74 19.66 4.97
CA VAL A 2 -12.79 18.84 5.76
C VAL A 2 -13.41 17.53 6.27
N ILE A 3 -14.67 17.60 6.74
CA ILE A 3 -15.42 16.43 7.22
C ILE A 3 -15.67 15.45 6.07
N ASP A 4 -16.06 15.95 4.89
CA ASP A 4 -16.35 15.12 3.71
C ASP A 4 -15.09 14.39 3.21
N GLY A 5 -13.94 15.07 3.21
CA GLY A 5 -12.64 14.46 2.85
C GLY A 5 -12.21 13.37 3.83
N LEU A 6 -12.38 13.60 5.14
CA LEU A 6 -12.12 12.60 6.18
C LEU A 6 -13.03 11.37 6.03
N LEU A 7 -14.31 11.58 5.70
CA LEU A 7 -15.26 10.48 5.47
C LEU A 7 -14.87 9.64 4.25
N ILE A 8 -14.47 10.28 3.13
CA ILE A 8 -14.02 9.57 1.92
C ILE A 8 -12.74 8.79 2.21
N PHE A 9 -11.76 9.38 2.88
CA PHE A 9 -10.52 8.70 3.26
C PHE A 9 -10.80 7.52 4.20
N GLY A 10 -11.65 7.71 5.21
CA GLY A 10 -12.09 6.65 6.11
C GLY A 10 -12.79 5.50 5.37
N LEU A 11 -13.64 5.80 4.39
CA LEU A 11 -14.31 4.80 3.56
C LEU A 11 -13.31 4.01 2.69
N ILE A 12 -12.32 4.68 2.09
CA ILE A 12 -11.27 4.02 1.32
C ILE A 12 -10.45 3.08 2.21
N LEU A 13 -10.07 3.52 3.42
CA LEU A 13 -9.36 2.67 4.38
C LEU A 13 -10.23 1.50 4.85
N PHE A 14 -11.54 1.70 5.05
CA PHE A 14 -12.46 0.63 5.41
C PHE A 14 -12.55 -0.44 4.32
N ILE A 15 -12.67 -0.01 3.05
CA ILE A 15 -12.65 -0.92 1.90
C ILE A 15 -11.31 -1.67 1.84
N TYR A 16 -10.19 -0.97 2.01
CA TYR A 16 -8.86 -1.58 2.04
C TYR A 16 -8.78 -2.68 3.11
N VAL A 17 -9.18 -2.37 4.35
CA VAL A 17 -9.17 -3.33 5.46
C VAL A 17 -10.09 -4.50 5.17
N GLY A 18 -11.28 -4.26 4.61
CA GLY A 18 -12.21 -5.30 4.19
C GLY A 18 -11.59 -6.29 3.21
N VAL A 19 -10.95 -5.79 2.14
CA VAL A 19 -10.30 -6.63 1.14
C VAL A 19 -9.04 -7.32 1.71
N ALA A 20 -8.18 -6.58 2.42
CA ALA A 20 -6.95 -7.12 3.01
C ALA A 20 -7.23 -8.18 4.09
N SER A 21 -8.37 -8.10 4.78
CA SER A 21 -8.73 -9.02 5.86
C SER A 21 -8.74 -10.48 5.42
N LEU A 22 -9.17 -10.78 4.19
CA LEU A 22 -9.19 -12.14 3.66
C LEU A 22 -7.78 -12.70 3.53
N ALA A 23 -6.84 -11.89 3.01
CA ALA A 23 -5.43 -12.27 2.93
C ALA A 23 -4.79 -12.40 4.32
N TRP A 24 -5.09 -11.49 5.25
CA TRP A 24 -4.60 -11.57 6.63
C TRP A 24 -5.09 -12.80 7.37
N VAL A 25 -6.38 -13.16 7.23
CA VAL A 25 -6.96 -14.37 7.84
C VAL A 25 -6.29 -15.62 7.27
N ASN A 26 -6.07 -15.69 5.96
CA ASN A 26 -5.39 -16.82 5.33
C ASN A 26 -3.92 -16.93 5.78
N ALA A 27 -3.19 -15.82 5.82
CA ALA A 27 -1.82 -15.77 6.32
C ALA A 27 -1.73 -16.17 7.80
N LYS A 28 -2.68 -15.71 8.64
CA LYS A 28 -2.75 -16.06 10.06
C LYS A 28 -3.01 -17.55 10.26
N ARG A 29 -3.91 -18.16 9.48
CA ARG A 29 -4.18 -19.61 9.52
C ARG A 29 -2.94 -20.46 9.21
N ARG A 30 -1.98 -19.91 8.45
CA ARG A 30 -0.72 -20.57 8.08
C ARG A 30 0.46 -20.16 8.97
N ASN A 31 0.24 -19.41 10.05
CA ASN A 31 1.30 -18.81 10.88
C ASN A 31 2.33 -17.98 10.09
N ALA A 32 1.89 -17.39 8.97
CA ALA A 32 2.72 -16.62 8.04
C ALA A 32 2.38 -15.11 8.05
N LEU A 33 1.55 -14.65 8.99
CA LEU A 33 1.23 -13.23 9.13
C LEU A 33 2.34 -12.51 9.91
N TYR A 34 2.91 -11.46 9.33
CA TYR A 34 3.91 -10.63 9.98
C TYR A 34 3.40 -9.20 10.16
N TRP A 35 3.98 -8.50 11.13
CA TRP A 35 3.67 -7.10 11.42
C TRP A 35 3.85 -6.19 10.20
N SER A 36 4.85 -6.49 9.35
CA SER A 36 5.08 -5.79 8.09
C SER A 36 3.89 -5.86 7.12
N ASP A 37 3.07 -6.90 7.16
CA ASP A 37 1.87 -7.04 6.30
C ASP A 37 0.71 -6.16 6.78
N ILE A 38 0.62 -5.94 8.08
CA ILE A 38 -0.43 -5.11 8.72
C ILE A 38 -0.04 -3.64 8.60
N CYS A 39 1.24 -3.34 8.83
CA CYS A 39 1.77 -1.99 8.77
C CYS A 39 2.02 -1.51 7.33
N LEU A 40 1.95 -2.39 6.33
CA LEU A 40 2.21 -2.05 4.93
C LEU A 40 1.50 -0.77 4.44
N PRO A 41 0.16 -0.62 4.54
CA PRO A 41 -0.51 0.60 4.08
C PRO A 41 -0.05 1.84 4.86
N ILE A 42 0.23 1.71 6.16
CA ILE A 42 0.67 2.82 7.01
C ILE A 42 2.08 3.27 6.60
N VAL A 43 3.01 2.32 6.42
CA VAL A 43 4.40 2.62 6.02
C VAL A 43 4.43 3.27 4.65
N LEU A 44 3.64 2.77 3.69
CA LEU A 44 3.61 3.34 2.35
C LEU A 44 3.03 4.76 2.34
N LEU A 45 1.96 5.00 3.11
CA LEU A 45 1.40 6.35 3.27
C LEU A 45 2.38 7.29 3.97
N LEU A 46 3.10 6.85 5.00
CA LEU A 46 4.11 7.66 5.68
C LEU A 46 5.26 8.03 4.76
N VAL A 47 5.78 7.08 3.98
CA VAL A 47 6.83 7.34 2.97
C VAL A 47 6.31 8.31 1.92
N TRP A 48 5.09 8.10 1.43
CA TRP A 48 4.47 9.00 0.47
C TRP A 48 4.33 10.43 1.02
N THR A 49 3.80 10.59 2.24
CA THR A 49 3.69 11.90 2.90
C THR A 49 5.05 12.57 3.12
N GLY A 50 6.07 11.79 3.47
CA GLY A 50 7.45 12.28 3.59
C GLY A 50 8.05 12.76 2.26
N LEU A 51 7.77 12.06 1.16
CA LEU A 51 8.20 12.51 -0.18
C LEU A 51 7.46 13.76 -0.62
N VAL A 52 6.16 13.85 -0.34
CA VAL A 52 5.34 15.04 -0.62
C VAL A 52 5.84 16.26 0.16
N SER A 53 6.18 16.10 1.45
CA SER A 53 6.63 17.22 2.29
C SER A 53 7.99 17.79 1.88
N VAL A 54 8.88 16.97 1.31
CA VAL A 54 10.18 17.39 0.76
C VAL A 54 10.03 17.95 -0.67
N GLY A 55 8.85 17.86 -1.26
CA GLY A 55 8.59 18.32 -2.64
C GLY A 55 9.13 17.36 -3.71
N TYR A 56 9.36 16.09 -3.38
CA TYR A 56 9.80 15.08 -4.33
C TYR A 56 8.63 14.63 -5.21
N GLY A 57 8.70 14.85 -6.53
CA GLY A 57 7.67 14.52 -7.51
C GLY A 57 6.71 15.69 -7.81
N HIS A 58 5.69 15.46 -8.64
CA HIS A 58 4.74 16.51 -9.02
C HIS A 58 3.84 16.96 -7.86
N GLN A 59 3.53 18.26 -7.80
CA GLN A 59 2.73 18.92 -6.74
C GLN A 59 1.30 19.30 -7.19
N SER A 60 0.82 18.79 -8.34
CA SER A 60 -0.56 19.03 -8.80
C SER A 60 -1.59 18.28 -7.94
N LEU A 61 -2.87 18.70 -7.97
CA LEU A 61 -3.99 18.05 -7.26
C LEU A 61 -4.11 16.53 -7.53
N SER A 62 -3.51 16.03 -8.61
CA SER A 62 -3.42 14.61 -8.96
C SER A 62 -2.75 13.76 -7.88
N HIS A 63 -1.97 14.34 -6.97
CA HIS A 63 -1.36 13.60 -5.86
C HIS A 63 -2.40 12.93 -4.93
N LEU A 64 -3.63 13.44 -4.84
CA LEU A 64 -4.69 12.81 -4.05
C LEU A 64 -5.16 11.47 -4.65
N ILE A 65 -4.99 11.28 -5.96
CA ILE A 65 -5.32 10.02 -6.66
C ILE A 65 -4.22 8.97 -6.42
N GLU A 66 -3.01 9.39 -6.07
CA GLU A 66 -1.91 8.46 -5.74
C GLU A 66 -2.24 7.59 -4.51
N ILE A 67 -2.98 8.13 -3.54
CA ILE A 67 -3.39 7.43 -2.31
C ILE A 67 -4.21 6.15 -2.61
N PRO A 68 -5.35 6.22 -3.33
CA PRO A 68 -6.12 5.02 -3.65
C PRO A 68 -5.35 4.05 -4.54
N ILE A 69 -4.48 4.52 -5.45
CA ILE A 69 -3.60 3.66 -6.26
C ILE A 69 -2.64 2.89 -5.36
N LEU A 70 -1.98 3.58 -4.44
CA LEU A 70 -1.02 3.00 -3.51
C LEU A 70 -1.68 1.99 -2.57
N LEU A 71 -2.91 2.26 -2.11
CA LEU A 71 -3.73 1.31 -1.36
C LEU A 71 -4.15 0.09 -2.21
N MET A 72 -4.52 0.29 -3.47
CA MET A 72 -4.86 -0.84 -4.35
C MET A 72 -3.66 -1.75 -4.62
N VAL A 73 -2.50 -1.18 -4.95
CA VAL A 73 -1.26 -1.92 -5.23
C VAL A 73 -0.75 -2.66 -3.99
N SER A 74 -0.89 -2.07 -2.79
CA SER A 74 -0.54 -2.76 -1.55
C SER A 74 -1.41 -3.99 -1.28
N VAL A 75 -2.71 -3.94 -1.56
CA VAL A 75 -3.56 -5.14 -1.51
C VAL A 75 -3.06 -6.19 -2.50
N ILE A 76 -2.76 -5.79 -3.74
CA ILE A 76 -2.25 -6.72 -4.77
C ILE A 76 -0.97 -7.40 -4.28
N PHE A 77 -0.02 -6.64 -3.75
CA PHE A 77 1.23 -7.18 -3.23
C PHE A 77 1.01 -8.15 -2.06
N LEU A 78 0.11 -7.80 -1.13
CA LEU A 78 -0.28 -8.68 -0.03
C LEU A 78 -0.85 -10.00 -0.55
N TYR A 79 -1.76 -9.95 -1.53
CA TYR A 79 -2.36 -11.14 -2.13
C TYR A 79 -1.36 -11.98 -2.90
N VAL A 80 -0.55 -11.37 -3.77
CA VAL A 80 0.50 -12.07 -4.52
C VAL A 80 1.43 -12.79 -3.55
N ARG A 81 1.83 -12.12 -2.46
CA ARG A 81 2.70 -12.75 -1.48
C ARG A 81 2.03 -13.91 -0.73
N VAL A 82 0.82 -13.71 -0.22
CA VAL A 82 0.12 -14.73 0.59
C VAL A 82 -0.32 -15.94 -0.23
N PHE A 83 -0.77 -15.75 -1.47
CA PHE A 83 -1.35 -16.83 -2.29
C PHE A 83 -0.37 -17.45 -3.29
N ILE A 84 0.59 -16.66 -3.78
CA ILE A 84 1.55 -17.11 -4.80
C ILE A 84 2.91 -17.34 -4.13
N VAL A 85 3.56 -16.30 -3.60
CA VAL A 85 4.97 -16.38 -3.15
C VAL A 85 5.13 -17.35 -1.98
N ASP A 86 4.30 -17.26 -0.95
CA ASP A 86 4.35 -18.15 0.22
C ASP A 86 4.01 -19.61 -0.13
N ARG A 87 3.43 -19.88 -1.31
CA ARG A 87 3.22 -21.25 -1.82
C ARG A 87 4.50 -21.85 -2.42
N TYR A 88 5.38 -21.02 -2.98
CA TYR A 88 6.63 -21.46 -3.62
C TYR A 88 7.85 -21.31 -2.71
N ARG A 89 7.79 -20.44 -1.70
CA ARG A 89 8.90 -20.12 -0.78
C ARG A 89 8.39 -20.11 0.66
N GLU A 90 8.83 -21.06 1.47
CA GLU A 90 8.44 -21.19 2.88
C GLU A 90 8.99 -20.08 3.79
N GLN A 91 9.87 -19.21 3.28
CA GLN A 91 10.49 -18.11 4.02
C GLN A 91 9.58 -16.89 4.15
N SER A 92 8.38 -17.08 4.71
CA SER A 92 7.32 -16.07 4.79
C SER A 92 7.77 -14.74 5.44
N LYS A 93 8.71 -14.79 6.41
CA LYS A 93 9.29 -13.58 7.03
C LYS A 93 10.04 -12.73 6.02
N GLN A 94 10.93 -13.34 5.24
CA GLN A 94 11.72 -12.63 4.23
C GLN A 94 10.81 -12.11 3.11
N ASN A 95 9.84 -12.92 2.68
CA ASN A 95 8.85 -12.52 1.66
C ASN A 95 8.07 -11.26 2.09
N SER A 96 7.66 -11.17 3.35
CA SER A 96 6.95 -10.00 3.86
C SER A 96 7.81 -8.72 3.84
N TYR A 97 9.10 -8.81 4.23
CA TYR A 97 10.01 -7.67 4.12
C TYR A 97 10.33 -7.28 2.67
N ILE A 98 10.44 -8.26 1.76
CA ILE A 98 10.63 -8.00 0.33
C ILE A 98 9.43 -7.23 -0.23
N VAL A 99 8.21 -7.64 0.13
CA VAL A 99 6.98 -6.95 -0.29
C VAL A 99 6.91 -5.53 0.24
N LEU A 100 7.31 -5.31 1.49
CA LEU A 100 7.38 -3.95 2.06
C LEU A 100 8.41 -3.09 1.31
N GLY A 101 9.60 -3.63 1.02
CA GLY A 101 10.62 -2.95 0.23
C GLY A 101 10.16 -2.64 -1.20
N LEU A 102 9.49 -3.59 -1.86
CA LEU A 102 8.87 -3.40 -3.18
C LEU A 102 7.79 -2.32 -3.14
N GLY A 103 6.99 -2.27 -2.07
CA GLY A 103 6.00 -1.23 -1.85
C GLY A 103 6.67 0.15 -1.75
N VAL A 104 7.71 0.30 -0.94
CA VAL A 104 8.45 1.57 -0.78
C VAL A 104 9.07 1.99 -2.12
N PHE A 105 9.68 1.04 -2.84
CA PHE A 105 10.21 1.29 -4.18
C PHE A 105 9.11 1.73 -5.16
N PHE A 106 7.94 1.11 -5.09
CA PHE A 106 6.79 1.52 -5.88
C PHE A 106 6.33 2.96 -5.57
N VAL A 107 6.37 3.41 -4.30
CA VAL A 107 6.06 4.81 -3.97
C VAL A 107 7.03 5.77 -4.67
N LEU A 108 8.33 5.44 -4.69
CA LEU A 108 9.33 6.24 -5.41
C LEU A 108 9.03 6.29 -6.91
N LEU A 109 8.71 5.14 -7.52
CA LEU A 109 8.33 5.08 -8.93
C LEU A 109 7.06 5.90 -9.20
N LEU A 110 6.03 5.75 -8.37
CA LEU A 110 4.77 6.48 -8.51
C LEU A 110 5.02 8.00 -8.50
N ARG A 111 5.83 8.50 -7.56
CA ARG A 111 6.20 9.92 -7.48
C ARG A 111 7.06 10.40 -8.65
N THR A 112 7.89 9.53 -9.21
CA THR A 112 8.82 9.88 -10.30
C THR A 112 8.13 9.87 -11.66
N PHE A 113 7.27 8.88 -11.91
CA PHE A 113 6.75 8.58 -13.23
C PHE A 113 5.31 9.00 -13.47
N MET A 114 4.51 9.32 -12.43
CA MET A 114 3.13 9.76 -12.66
C MET A 114 3.16 11.11 -13.39
N PRO A 115 2.85 11.15 -14.71
CA PRO A 115 2.83 12.38 -15.47
C PRO A 115 1.48 13.06 -15.26
N PHE A 116 1.44 14.36 -15.51
CA PHE A 116 0.23 15.19 -15.54
C PHE A 116 -1.00 14.40 -16.02
N LEU A 117 -1.95 14.12 -15.13
CA LEU A 117 -3.34 14.09 -15.58
C LEU A 117 -3.63 15.53 -15.99
N ALA A 118 -3.73 15.75 -17.30
CA ALA A 118 -4.08 17.05 -17.85
C ALA A 118 -5.29 17.59 -17.10
N GLU A 119 -5.15 18.80 -16.55
CA GLU A 119 -6.26 19.57 -15.99
C GLU A 119 -7.31 19.86 -17.07
#